data_AF-A0A951N0R0-F1
#
_entry.id   AF-A0A951N0R0-F1
#
_cell.length_a   1.000
_cell.length_b   1.000
_cell.length_c   1.000
_cell.angle_alpha   90.00
_cell.angle_beta   90.00
_cell.angle_gamma   90.00
#
_symmetry.space_group_name_H-M   'P 1'
#
loop_
_entity.id
_entity.type
_entity.pdbx_description
1 polymer ?
#
loop_
_entity_poly.entity_id
_entity_poly.type
_entity_poly.pdbx_seq_one_letter_code
_entity_poly.pdbx_strand_id
1 'polypeptide(L)'
;MGTYERAIANRLKTARGHLEGVLRMVEHEAYCPDVMKQLAAVQGILEGTSREVLRHHLQTCVAKAMQQGRVEEIVEELMETLKYDKRVLRPVPADLRNEDADQ
;
A
#
# COMPACT_ATOMS: atom_id res chain seq x y z
N MET A 1 1.41 -21.27 8.27
CA MET A 1 1.49 -20.02 7.48
C MET A 1 1.18 -20.37 6.03
N GLY A 2 0.11 -19.83 5.46
CA GLY A 2 -0.25 -20.07 4.06
C GLY A 2 0.78 -19.46 3.11
N THR A 3 0.63 -19.77 1.81
CA THR A 3 1.56 -19.35 0.75
C THR A 3 1.58 -17.82 0.59
N TYR A 4 0.42 -17.19 0.72
CA TYR A 4 0.25 -15.74 0.66
C TYR A 4 0.92 -15.04 1.86
N GLU A 5 0.64 -15.46 3.08
CA GLU A 5 1.21 -14.83 4.29
C GLU A 5 2.73 -14.94 4.27
N ARG A 6 3.27 -16.07 3.81
CA ARG A 6 4.72 -16.25 3.63
C ARG A 6 5.29 -15.26 2.62
N ALA A 7 4.62 -15.04 1.49
CA ALA A 7 5.07 -14.10 0.47
C ALA A 7 5.07 -12.65 0.99
N ILE A 8 4.01 -12.23 1.68
CA ILE A 8 3.93 -10.91 2.31
C ILE A 8 5.02 -10.76 3.38
N ALA A 9 5.18 -11.76 4.25
CA ALA A 9 6.22 -11.73 5.29
C ALA A 9 7.63 -11.64 4.69
N ASN A 10 7.89 -12.30 3.56
CA ASN A 10 9.18 -12.18 2.87
C ASN A 10 9.41 -10.77 2.32
N ARG A 11 8.40 -10.15 1.69
CA ARG A 11 8.49 -8.76 1.21
C ARG A 11 8.73 -7.77 2.36
N LEU A 12 8.04 -7.95 3.50
CA LEU A 12 8.24 -7.14 4.70
C LEU A 12 9.63 -7.33 5.31
N LYS A 13 10.16 -8.56 5.32
CA LYS A 13 11.55 -8.84 5.76
C LYS A 13 12.56 -8.14 4.84
N THR A 14 12.32 -8.12 3.52
CA THR A 14 13.14 -7.36 2.57
C THR A 14 13.09 -5.87 2.88
N ALA A 15 11.90 -5.29 3.06
CA ALA A 15 11.74 -3.88 3.44
C ALA A 15 12.51 -3.54 4.73
N ARG A 16 12.42 -4.42 5.74
CA ARG A 16 13.16 -4.28 7.00
C ARG A 16 14.67 -4.25 6.77
N GLY A 17 15.21 -5.19 5.99
CA GLY A 17 16.65 -5.23 5.69
C GLY A 17 17.14 -3.99 4.94
N HIS A 18 16.34 -3.46 4.01
CA HIS A 18 16.65 -2.18 3.36
C HIS A 18 16.62 -1.02 4.34
N LEU A 19 15.61 -0.96 5.22
CA LEU A 19 15.49 0.10 6.22
C LEU A 19 16.66 0.07 7.23
N GLU A 20 17.09 -1.12 7.66
CA GLU A 20 18.31 -1.28 8.46
C GLU A 20 19.56 -0.77 7.72
N GLY A 21 19.62 -0.96 6.40
CA GLY A 21 20.66 -0.37 5.55
C GLY A 21 20.64 1.16 5.53
N VAL A 22 19.46 1.75 5.37
CA VAL A 22 19.27 3.21 5.43
C VAL A 22 19.70 3.76 6.79
N LEU A 23 19.33 3.08 7.88
CA LEU A 23 19.72 3.49 9.23
C LEU A 23 21.25 3.55 9.37
N ARG A 24 21.95 2.51 8.93
CA ARG A 24 23.42 2.51 8.90
C ARG A 24 23.98 3.65 8.05
N MET A 25 23.38 3.96 6.89
CA MET A 25 23.85 5.09 6.08
C MET A 25 23.77 6.42 6.84
N VAL A 26 22.69 6.64 7.60
CA VAL A 26 22.53 7.84 8.43
C VAL A 26 23.55 7.88 9.57
N GLU A 27 23.74 6.77 10.28
CA GLU A 27 24.71 6.65 11.38
C GLU A 27 26.16 6.92 10.93
N HIS A 28 26.47 6.66 9.65
CA HIS A 28 27.78 6.91 9.05
C HIS A 28 27.84 8.22 8.23
N GLU A 29 26.88 9.12 8.42
CA GLU A 29 26.84 10.44 7.76
C GLU A 29 26.95 10.36 6.22
N ALA A 30 26.34 9.33 5.61
CA ALA A 30 26.37 9.13 4.17
C ALA A 30 25.71 10.29 3.40
N TYR A 31 26.11 10.46 2.14
CA TYR A 31 25.64 11.53 1.27
C TYR A 31 24.11 11.53 1.15
N CYS A 32 23.48 12.66 1.51
CA CYS A 32 22.02 12.76 1.66
C CYS A 32 21.23 12.30 0.41
N PRO A 33 21.61 12.64 -0.83
CA PRO A 33 20.94 12.13 -2.03
C PRO A 33 20.92 10.60 -2.15
N ASP A 34 21.94 9.90 -1.65
CA ASP A 34 21.96 8.44 -1.70
C ASP A 34 21.07 7.83 -0.61
N VAL A 35 21.02 8.45 0.57
CA VAL A 35 20.03 8.10 1.62
C VAL A 35 18.60 8.27 1.09
N MET A 36 18.32 9.38 0.39
CA MET A 36 17.01 9.62 -0.22
C MET A 36 16.63 8.55 -1.25
N LYS A 37 17.56 8.12 -2.10
CA LYS A 37 17.31 7.02 -3.06
C LYS A 37 16.97 5.71 -2.36
N GLN A 38 17.67 5.37 -1.27
CA GLN A 38 17.41 4.15 -0.52
C GLN A 38 16.08 4.21 0.25
N LEU A 39 15.72 5.37 0.80
CA LEU A 39 14.39 5.59 1.39
C LEU A 39 13.27 5.39 0.36
N ALA A 40 13.44 5.91 -0.87
CA ALA A 40 12.49 5.70 -1.95
C ALA A 40 12.34 4.21 -2.33
N ALA A 41 13.45 3.45 -2.30
CA ALA A 41 13.40 2.00 -2.51
C ALA A 41 12.59 1.27 -1.42
N VAL A 42 12.77 1.62 -0.15
CA VAL A 42 11.96 1.08 0.96
C VAL A 42 10.48 1.38 0.74
N GLN A 43 10.14 2.62 0.39
CA GLN A 43 8.76 3.02 0.10
C GLN A 43 8.15 2.21 -1.05
N GLY A 44 8.91 1.96 -2.11
CA GLY A 44 8.46 1.13 -3.24
C GLY A 44 8.15 -0.32 -2.84
N ILE A 45 8.96 -0.92 -1.96
CA ILE A 45 8.69 -2.28 -1.44
C ILE A 45 7.40 -2.30 -0.62
N LEU A 46 7.23 -1.32 0.28
CA LEU A 46 6.03 -1.21 1.12
C LEU A 46 4.78 -0.98 0.28
N GLU A 47 4.86 -0.14 -0.75
CA GLU A 47 3.75 0.10 -1.67
C GLU A 47 3.35 -1.16 -2.46
N GLY A 48 4.33 -1.86 -3.05
CA GLY A 48 4.05 -3.12 -3.74
C GLY A 48 3.45 -4.17 -2.81
N THR A 49 3.86 -4.17 -1.54
CA THR A 49 3.30 -5.06 -0.52
C THR A 49 1.85 -4.67 -0.18
N SER A 50 1.56 -3.37 0.03
CA SER A 50 0.20 -2.87 0.29
C SER A 50 -0.77 -3.27 -0.82
N ARG A 51 -0.37 -3.09 -2.08
CA ARG A 51 -1.19 -3.46 -3.25
C ARG A 51 -1.52 -4.94 -3.31
N GLU A 52 -0.59 -5.81 -2.92
CA GLU A 52 -0.83 -7.24 -2.84
C GLU A 52 -1.82 -7.59 -1.73
N VAL A 53 -1.70 -6.92 -0.57
CA VAL A 53 -2.61 -7.10 0.55
C VAL A 53 -4.03 -6.71 0.16
N LEU A 54 -4.18 -5.55 -0.47
CA LEU A 54 -5.46 -5.09 -1.00
C LEU A 54 -6.03 -6.08 -2.03
N ARG A 55 -5.22 -6.53 -3.00
CA ARG A 55 -5.64 -7.53 -4.00
C ARG A 55 -6.17 -8.79 -3.34
N HIS A 56 -5.45 -9.32 -2.35
CA HIS A 56 -5.85 -10.53 -1.64
C HIS A 56 -7.16 -10.33 -0.89
N HIS A 57 -7.35 -9.16 -0.24
CA HIS A 57 -8.59 -8.82 0.45
C HIS A 57 -9.79 -8.78 -0.50
N LEU A 58 -9.63 -8.16 -1.67
CA LEU A 58 -10.68 -8.12 -2.71
C LEU A 58 -11.03 -9.54 -3.20
N GLN A 59 -10.03 -10.40 -3.42
CA GLN A 59 -10.23 -11.75 -3.94
C GLN A 59 -10.81 -12.73 -2.92
N THR A 60 -10.68 -12.45 -1.62
CA THR A 60 -11.06 -13.39 -0.56
C THR A 60 -12.20 -12.84 0.30
N CYS A 61 -11.95 -11.79 1.06
CA CYS A 61 -12.91 -11.21 2.00
C CYS A 61 -14.12 -10.62 1.26
N VAL A 62 -13.89 -9.78 0.25
CA VAL A 62 -14.98 -9.16 -0.54
C VAL A 62 -15.76 -10.21 -1.32
N ALA A 63 -15.06 -11.12 -2.01
CA ALA A 63 -15.71 -12.23 -2.72
C ALA A 63 -16.61 -13.07 -1.79
N LYS A 64 -16.16 -13.35 -0.56
CA LYS A 64 -16.94 -14.07 0.44
C LYS A 64 -18.13 -13.25 0.94
N ALA A 65 -17.97 -11.95 1.17
CA ALA A 65 -19.06 -11.07 1.59
C ALA A 65 -20.17 -10.97 0.53
N MET A 66 -19.81 -10.98 -0.76
CA MET A 66 -20.77 -11.04 -1.87
C MET A 66 -21.64 -12.31 -1.80
N GLN A 67 -21.04 -13.47 -1.55
CA GLN A 67 -21.79 -14.73 -1.39
C GLN A 67 -22.71 -14.75 -0.16
N GLN A 68 -22.44 -13.88 0.81
CA GLN A 68 -23.15 -13.85 2.09
C GLN A 68 -24.11 -12.64 2.20
N GLY A 69 -24.27 -11.87 1.13
CA GLY A 69 -25.16 -10.69 1.12
C GLY A 69 -24.68 -9.54 2.01
N ARG A 70 -23.39 -9.46 2.36
CA ARG A 70 -22.81 -8.41 3.22
C ARG A 70 -21.87 -7.48 2.48
N VAL A 71 -22.22 -7.13 1.24
CA VAL A 71 -21.37 -6.30 0.38
C VAL A 71 -21.22 -4.89 0.94
N GLU A 72 -22.32 -4.30 1.42
CA GLU A 72 -22.32 -2.93 1.93
C GLU A 72 -21.36 -2.76 3.12
N GLU A 73 -21.47 -3.65 4.11
CA GLU A 73 -20.61 -3.68 5.30
C GLU A 73 -19.12 -3.74 4.95
N ILE A 74 -18.72 -4.69 4.08
CA ILE A 74 -17.29 -4.86 3.74
C ILE A 74 -16.77 -3.73 2.87
N VAL A 75 -17.61 -3.12 2.03
CA VAL A 75 -17.22 -1.98 1.21
C VAL A 75 -16.97 -0.77 2.11
N GLU A 76 -17.81 -0.53 3.11
CA GLU A 76 -17.60 0.56 4.06
C GLU A 76 -16.33 0.36 4.90
N GLU A 77 -16.07 -0.86 5.38
CA GLU A 77 -14.82 -1.22 6.06
C GLU A 77 -13.58 -0.95 5.18
N LEU A 78 -13.66 -1.35 3.92
CA LEU A 78 -12.58 -1.13 2.97
C LEU A 78 -12.37 0.37 2.69
N MET A 79 -13.45 1.12 2.50
CA MET A 79 -13.40 2.56 2.26
C MET A 79 -12.80 3.31 3.45
N GLU A 80 -13.11 2.91 4.69
CA GLU A 80 -12.48 3.46 5.89
C GLU A 80 -10.97 3.18 5.90
N THR A 81 -10.57 1.95 5.57
CA THR A 81 -9.16 1.55 5.51
C THR A 81 -8.38 2.31 4.43
N LEU A 82 -9.00 2.54 3.27
CA LEU A 82 -8.35 3.23 2.15
C LEU A 82 -8.08 4.72 2.44
N LYS A 83 -8.71 5.34 3.45
CA LYS A 83 -8.39 6.72 3.88
C LYS A 83 -6.92 6.88 4.30
N TYR A 84 -6.29 5.81 4.76
CA TYR A 84 -4.88 5.80 5.14
C TYR A 84 -3.95 5.61 3.94
N ASP A 85 -4.46 5.09 2.82
CA ASP A 85 -3.73 4.98 1.57
C ASP A 85 -3.97 6.23 0.70
N LYS A 86 -3.16 7.26 0.97
CA LYS A 86 -3.19 8.55 0.26
C LYS A 86 -2.92 8.45 -1.25
N ARG A 87 -2.53 7.28 -1.76
CA ARG A 87 -2.28 7.05 -3.19
C ARG A 87 -3.48 6.41 -3.87
N VAL A 88 -4.22 5.55 -3.19
CA VAL A 88 -5.48 4.98 -3.70
C VAL A 88 -6.59 6.02 -3.72
N LEU A 89 -6.75 6.77 -2.63
CA LEU A 89 -7.77 7.83 -2.52
C LEU A 89 -7.19 9.23 -2.71
N ARG A 90 -6.14 9.40 -3.52
CA ARG A 90 -5.67 10.75 -3.82
C ARG A 90 -6.83 11.52 -4.46
N PRO A 91 -7.31 12.62 -3.84
CA PRO A 91 -8.36 13.41 -4.47
C PRO A 91 -7.84 13.89 -5.83
N VAL A 92 -8.66 13.74 -6.87
CA VAL A 92 -8.38 14.35 -8.17
C VAL A 92 -8.22 15.84 -7.91
N PRO A 93 -7.03 16.42 -8.22
CA PRO A 93 -6.80 17.82 -7.95
C PRO A 93 -7.81 18.64 -8.77
N ALA A 94 -8.27 19.74 -8.18
CA ALA A 94 -9.47 20.44 -8.63
C ALA A 94 -9.36 20.90 -10.10
N ASP A 95 -8.15 21.15 -10.56
CA ASP A 95 -7.77 21.54 -11.93
C ASP A 95 -7.91 20.40 -12.96
N LEU A 96 -8.06 19.15 -12.53
CA LEU A 96 -8.26 17.98 -13.40
C LEU A 96 -9.68 17.41 -13.30
N ARG A 97 -10.59 18.08 -12.60
CA ARG A 97 -12.00 17.70 -12.56
C ARG A 97 -12.66 18.21 -13.84
N ASN A 98 -13.00 17.31 -14.75
CA ASN A 98 -13.80 17.68 -15.92
C ASN A 98 -15.20 18.08 -15.44
N GLU A 99 -15.58 19.34 -15.66
CA GLU A 99 -16.91 19.87 -15.35
C GLU A 99 -18.02 19.27 -16.23
N ASP A 100 -17.64 18.51 -17.27
CA ASP A 100 -18.54 17.92 -18.26
C ASP A 100 -19.00 16.48 -17.95
N ALA A 101 -18.58 15.88 -16.82
CA ALA A 101 -18.91 14.48 -16.50
C ALA A 101 -20.30 14.28 -15.86
N ASP A 102 -20.99 15.38 -15.54
CA ASP A 102 -22.30 15.42 -14.85
C ASP A 102 -23.44 15.92 -15.75
N GLN A 103 -23.22 15.98 -17.07
CA GLN A 103 -24.24 16.28 -18.09
C GLN A 103 -24.73 15.03 -18.82
#